data_AF-A0AAX2ZYD2-F1
#
_entry.id   AF-A0AAX2ZYD2-F1
#
_cell.length_a   1.000
_cell.length_b   1.000
_cell.length_c   1.000
_cell.angle_alpha   90.00
_cell.angle_beta   90.00
_cell.angle_gamma   90.00
#
_symmetry.space_group_name_H-M   'P 1'
#
loop_
_entity.id
_entity.type
_entity.pdbx_description
1 polymer ?
#
loop_
_entity_poly.entity_id
_entity_poly.type
_entity_poly.pdbx_seq_one_letter_code
_entity_poly.pdbx_strand_id
1 'polypeptide(L)'
;MRGDEAAMEFVARGRLPSTPEEWLGLLAAIGVMGATYVLVQIWAGRSVAKELDALEARLVAESSQFRNRWPAQLLWQAPYAELEAEAERSWRIVFVLGQRRDLARRGRGGDFDTQIAAVRSWITTVVNAMNVVASRGR
;
A
#
# COMPACT_ATOMS: atom_id res chain seq x y z
N MET A 1 28.69 -34.62 6.66
CA MET A 1 27.36 -34.53 6.02
C MET A 1 26.40 -35.56 6.63
N ARG A 2 26.13 -35.47 7.95
CA ARG A 2 25.27 -36.42 8.69
C ARG A 2 24.27 -35.73 9.63
N GLY A 3 24.30 -34.40 9.67
CA GLY A 3 23.39 -33.59 10.51
C GLY A 3 22.03 -33.34 9.87
N ASP A 4 21.95 -33.34 8.54
CA ASP A 4 20.74 -32.93 7.81
C ASP A 4 19.67 -34.04 7.77
N GLU A 5 20.06 -35.31 7.77
CA GLU A 5 19.11 -36.44 7.82
C GLU A 5 18.45 -36.59 9.18
N ALA A 6 19.19 -36.37 10.27
CA ALA A 6 18.65 -36.46 11.63
C ALA A 6 17.61 -35.36 11.92
N ALA A 7 17.81 -34.16 11.36
CA ALA A 7 16.86 -33.06 11.50
C ALA A 7 15.52 -33.35 10.79
N MET A 8 15.57 -34.04 9.63
CA MET A 8 14.38 -34.37 8.84
C MET A 8 13.57 -35.53 9.44
N GLU A 9 14.22 -36.48 10.10
CA GLU A 9 13.55 -37.61 10.75
C GLU A 9 12.82 -37.21 12.06
N PHE A 10 13.29 -36.14 12.72
CA PHE A 10 12.77 -35.63 13.99
C PHE A 10 11.39 -34.96 13.85
N VAL A 11 11.15 -34.26 12.74
CA VAL A 11 9.87 -33.58 12.45
C VAL A 11 8.75 -34.60 12.17
N ALA A 12 9.08 -35.80 11.68
CA ALA A 12 8.11 -36.79 11.25
C ALA A 12 7.49 -37.63 12.39
N ARG A 13 8.07 -37.63 13.61
CA ARG A 13 7.76 -38.67 14.63
C ARG A 13 7.00 -38.22 15.89
N GLY A 14 6.69 -36.93 16.04
CA GLY A 14 5.78 -36.43 17.10
C GLY A 14 6.16 -36.76 18.55
N ARG A 15 7.44 -37.04 18.84
CA ARG A 15 7.93 -37.41 20.18
C ARG A 15 8.61 -36.22 20.85
N LEU A 16 8.28 -35.93 22.11
CA LEU A 16 8.88 -34.82 22.87
C LEU A 16 10.39 -35.09 23.09
N PRO A 17 11.27 -34.08 22.92
CA PRO A 17 12.71 -34.23 23.05
C PRO A 17 13.13 -34.54 24.48
N SER A 18 14.09 -35.45 24.63
CA SER A 18 14.47 -36.02 25.93
C SER A 18 15.92 -35.74 26.32
N THR A 19 16.75 -35.22 25.40
CA THR A 19 18.16 -34.87 25.67
C THR A 19 18.42 -33.36 25.50
N PRO A 20 19.43 -32.78 26.21
CA PRO A 20 19.76 -31.36 26.11
C PRO A 20 20.16 -30.91 24.69
N GLU A 21 20.80 -31.79 23.91
CA GLU A 21 21.21 -31.53 22.53
C GLU A 21 20.02 -31.42 21.58
N GLU A 22 18.99 -32.26 21.77
CA GLU A 22 17.73 -32.19 21.01
C GLU A 22 16.95 -30.91 21.32
N TRP A 23 16.98 -30.43 22.57
CA TRP A 23 16.40 -29.15 22.96
C TRP A 23 17.10 -27.96 22.28
N LEU A 24 18.42 -27.99 22.16
CA LEU A 24 19.18 -26.99 21.42
C LEU A 24 18.84 -27.00 19.93
N GLY A 25 18.72 -28.17 19.33
CA GLY A 25 18.30 -28.32 17.93
C GLY A 25 16.90 -27.77 17.68
N LEU A 26 15.94 -28.04 18.57
CA LEU A 26 14.58 -27.52 18.49
C LEU A 26 14.56 -25.98 18.62
N LEU A 27 15.27 -25.42 19.60
CA LEU A 27 15.34 -23.97 19.78
C LEU A 27 16.02 -23.28 18.60
N ALA A 28 17.07 -23.88 18.04
CA ALA A 28 17.72 -23.39 16.83
C ALA A 28 16.75 -23.41 15.64
N ALA A 29 16.00 -24.50 15.45
CA ALA A 29 15.00 -24.61 14.38
C ALA A 29 13.88 -23.58 14.53
N ILE A 30 13.34 -23.39 15.74
CA ILE A 30 12.33 -22.35 16.04
C ILE A 30 12.92 -20.96 15.78
N GLY A 31 14.16 -20.71 16.18
CA GLY A 31 14.86 -19.45 15.93
C GLY A 31 14.99 -19.14 14.43
N VAL A 32 15.43 -20.12 13.64
CA VAL A 32 15.55 -20.00 12.17
C VAL A 32 14.19 -19.79 11.52
N MET A 33 13.15 -20.51 11.97
CA MET A 33 11.79 -20.36 11.47
C MET A 33 11.24 -18.96 11.77
N GLY A 34 11.46 -18.46 12.99
CA GLY A 34 11.09 -17.11 13.41
C GLY A 34 11.84 -16.04 12.61
N ALA A 35 13.14 -16.19 12.41
CA ALA A 35 13.95 -15.26 11.62
C ALA A 35 13.49 -15.23 10.15
N THR A 36 13.23 -16.39 9.56
CA THR A 36 12.74 -16.51 8.18
C THR A 36 11.37 -15.87 8.04
N TYR A 37 10.47 -16.11 8.99
CA TYR A 37 9.14 -15.49 9.02
C TYR A 37 9.22 -13.96 9.05
N VAL A 38 10.05 -13.39 9.92
CA VAL A 38 10.26 -11.93 10.00
C VAL A 38 10.83 -11.39 8.68
N LEU A 39 11.78 -12.10 8.07
CA LEU A 39 12.41 -11.68 6.82
C LEU A 39 11.41 -11.67 5.65
N VAL A 40 10.53 -12.68 5.58
CA VAL A 40 9.42 -12.73 4.61
C VAL A 40 8.46 -11.55 4.80
N GLN A 41 8.08 -11.23 6.05
CA GLN A 41 7.21 -10.09 6.34
C GLN A 41 7.83 -8.76 5.89
N ILE A 42 9.14 -8.56 6.15
CA ILE A 42 9.87 -7.37 5.72
C ILE A 42 9.93 -7.29 4.19
N TRP A 43 10.22 -8.40 3.52
CA TRP A 43 10.31 -8.44 2.06
C TRP A 43 8.95 -8.19 1.40
N ALA A 44 7.90 -8.86 1.87
CA ALA A 44 6.53 -8.67 1.39
C ALA A 44 6.08 -7.20 1.58
N GLY A 45 6.33 -6.62 2.76
CA GLY A 45 6.02 -5.21 3.02
C GLY A 45 6.75 -4.25 2.08
N ARG A 46 8.03 -4.51 1.77
CA ARG A 46 8.80 -3.69 0.81
C ARG A 46 8.31 -3.84 -0.63
N SER A 47 7.91 -5.04 -1.05
CA SER A 47 7.37 -5.26 -2.40
C SER A 47 6.05 -4.53 -2.60
N VAL A 48 5.14 -4.62 -1.63
CA VAL A 48 3.86 -3.89 -1.66
C VAL A 48 4.10 -2.37 -1.65
N ALA A 49 5.04 -1.87 -0.84
CA ALA A 49 5.36 -0.44 -0.83
C ALA A 49 5.84 0.08 -2.20
N LYS A 50 6.69 -0.67 -2.90
CA LYS A 50 7.15 -0.30 -4.25
C LYS A 50 6.03 -0.26 -5.28
N GLU A 51 5.10 -1.21 -5.21
CA GLU A 51 3.96 -1.26 -6.12
C GLU A 51 3.03 -0.06 -5.89
N LEU A 52 2.76 0.27 -4.62
CA LEU A 52 1.99 1.46 -4.27
C LEU A 52 2.67 2.76 -4.71
N ASP A 53 3.99 2.88 -4.56
CA ASP A 53 4.74 4.04 -5.04
C ASP A 53 4.61 4.22 -6.57
N ALA A 54 4.68 3.12 -7.33
CA ALA A 54 4.52 3.15 -8.79
C ALA A 54 3.08 3.51 -9.20
N LEU A 55 2.08 3.01 -8.48
CA LEU A 55 0.67 3.35 -8.70
C LEU A 55 0.39 4.82 -8.38
N GLU A 56 0.89 5.32 -7.25
CA GLU A 56 0.75 6.73 -6.87
C GLU A 56 1.39 7.64 -7.91
N ALA A 57 2.63 7.36 -8.34
CA ALA A 57 3.32 8.16 -9.34
C ALA A 57 2.55 8.24 -10.66
N ARG A 58 1.94 7.13 -11.10
CA ARG A 58 1.08 7.11 -12.30
C ARG A 58 -0.19 7.95 -12.11
N LEU A 59 -0.90 7.76 -11.01
CA LEU A 59 -2.13 8.51 -10.73
C LEU A 59 -1.88 10.02 -10.59
N VAL A 60 -0.78 10.39 -9.92
CA VAL A 60 -0.35 11.79 -9.78
C VAL A 60 0.04 12.38 -11.14
N ALA A 61 0.75 11.63 -11.97
CA ALA A 61 1.09 12.07 -13.33
C ALA A 61 -0.17 12.32 -14.18
N GLU A 62 -1.13 11.40 -14.17
CA GLU A 62 -2.40 11.58 -14.88
C GLU A 62 -3.23 12.75 -14.35
N SER A 63 -3.34 12.89 -13.02
CA SER A 63 -4.03 14.04 -12.39
C SER A 63 -3.34 15.36 -12.74
N SER A 64 -2.00 15.37 -12.83
CA SER A 64 -1.25 16.58 -13.25
C SER A 64 -1.54 16.97 -14.70
N GLN A 65 -1.66 15.99 -15.61
CA GLN A 65 -2.05 16.26 -16.99
C GLN A 65 -3.46 16.83 -17.09
N PHE A 66 -4.40 16.29 -16.29
CA PHE A 66 -5.75 16.84 -16.20
C PHE A 66 -5.72 18.28 -15.67
N ARG A 67 -5.01 18.56 -14.58
CA ARG A 67 -4.88 19.91 -14.01
C ARG A 67 -4.22 20.91 -14.94
N ASN A 68 -3.28 20.47 -15.77
CA ASN A 68 -2.64 21.32 -16.78
C ASN A 68 -3.61 21.70 -17.90
N ARG A 69 -4.49 20.77 -18.28
CA ARG A 69 -5.54 21.02 -19.28
C ARG A 69 -6.68 21.86 -18.70
N TRP A 70 -7.07 21.56 -17.47
CA TRP A 70 -8.19 22.16 -16.76
C TRP A 70 -7.71 22.69 -15.39
N PRO A 71 -7.10 23.89 -15.37
CA PRO A 71 -6.79 24.54 -14.11
C PRO A 71 -8.07 24.80 -13.31
N ALA A 72 -7.95 25.00 -11.99
CA ALA A 72 -9.12 25.14 -11.10
C ALA A 72 -10.13 26.22 -11.57
N GLN A 73 -9.63 27.25 -12.23
CA GLN A 73 -10.40 28.37 -12.80
C GLN A 73 -11.08 28.04 -14.14
N LEU A 74 -10.85 26.87 -14.72
CA LEU A 74 -11.46 26.44 -15.99
C LEU A 74 -12.17 25.09 -15.84
N LEU A 75 -12.20 24.50 -14.63
CA LEU A 75 -12.85 23.21 -14.35
C LEU A 75 -14.31 23.17 -14.79
N TRP A 76 -15.06 24.27 -14.66
CA TRP A 76 -16.47 24.34 -15.07
C TRP A 76 -16.69 24.32 -16.59
N GLN A 77 -15.62 24.39 -17.38
CA GLN A 77 -15.65 24.26 -18.83
C GLN A 77 -15.31 22.83 -19.27
N ALA A 78 -14.77 22.01 -18.37
CA ALA A 78 -14.43 20.63 -18.67
C ALA A 78 -15.70 19.78 -18.89
N PRO A 79 -15.64 18.79 -19.81
CA PRO A 79 -16.73 17.83 -19.98
C PRO A 79 -17.01 17.07 -18.68
N TYR A 80 -18.28 16.76 -18.40
CA TYR A 80 -18.68 16.03 -17.20
C TYR A 80 -17.94 14.69 -17.06
N ALA A 81 -17.78 13.94 -18.16
CA ALA A 81 -17.08 12.66 -18.17
C ALA A 81 -15.59 12.79 -17.75
N GLU A 82 -14.92 13.90 -18.10
CA GLU A 82 -13.54 14.13 -17.68
C GLU A 82 -13.46 14.51 -16.19
N LEU A 83 -14.43 15.27 -15.67
CA LEU A 83 -14.52 15.62 -14.25
C LEU A 83 -14.81 14.38 -13.39
N GLU A 84 -15.71 13.51 -13.83
CA GLU A 84 -16.02 12.24 -13.15
C GLU A 84 -14.79 11.34 -13.08
N ALA A 85 -14.07 11.17 -14.21
CA ALA A 85 -12.84 10.38 -14.24
C ALA A 85 -11.75 10.94 -13.31
N GLU A 86 -11.61 12.26 -13.21
CA GLU A 86 -10.66 12.88 -12.28
C GLU A 86 -11.08 12.73 -10.81
N ALA A 87 -12.39 12.81 -10.51
CA ALA A 87 -12.90 12.56 -9.17
C ALA A 87 -12.60 11.12 -8.75
N GLU A 88 -12.88 10.13 -9.60
CA GLU A 88 -12.58 8.73 -9.35
C GLU A 88 -11.07 8.50 -9.16
N ARG A 89 -10.24 9.07 -10.04
CA ARG A 89 -8.77 9.00 -9.91
C ARG A 89 -8.29 9.58 -8.59
N SER A 90 -8.82 10.74 -8.20
CA SER A 90 -8.46 11.40 -6.94
C SER A 90 -8.86 10.57 -5.73
N TRP A 91 -9.99 9.85 -5.77
CA TRP A 91 -10.37 8.88 -4.73
C TRP A 91 -9.40 7.71 -4.65
N ARG A 92 -8.94 7.18 -5.78
CA ARG A 92 -7.91 6.11 -5.81
C ARG A 92 -6.60 6.58 -5.17
N ILE A 93 -6.18 7.84 -5.40
CA ILE A 93 -5.01 8.42 -4.74
C ILE A 93 -5.18 8.45 -3.21
N VAL A 94 -6.36 8.86 -2.71
CA VAL A 94 -6.64 8.83 -1.26
C VAL A 94 -6.52 7.42 -0.68
N PHE A 95 -7.00 6.41 -1.39
CA PHE A 95 -6.90 5.01 -0.96
C PHE A 95 -5.45 4.53 -0.90
N VAL A 96 -4.65 4.81 -1.94
CA VAL A 96 -3.22 4.46 -2.00
C VAL A 96 -2.44 5.14 -0.86
N LEU A 97 -2.67 6.45 -0.65
CA LEU A 97 -2.06 7.19 0.46
C LEU A 97 -2.46 6.62 1.83
N GLY A 98 -3.72 6.18 1.98
CA GLY A 98 -4.20 5.49 3.18
C GLY A 98 -3.46 4.18 3.44
N GLN A 99 -3.31 3.33 2.42
CA GLN A 99 -2.54 2.09 2.51
C GLN A 99 -1.07 2.35 2.84
N ARG A 100 -0.44 3.35 2.21
CA ARG A 100 0.93 3.75 2.52
C ARG A 100 1.08 4.23 3.96
N ARG A 101 0.12 5.02 4.47
CA ARG A 101 0.10 5.45 5.88
C ARG A 101 0.06 4.26 6.82
N ASP A 102 -0.76 3.25 6.54
CA ASP A 102 -0.91 2.06 7.38
C ASP A 102 0.34 1.16 7.35
N LEU A 103 1.01 1.07 6.19
CA LEU A 103 2.32 0.41 6.08
C LEU A 103 3.42 1.21 6.79
N ALA A 104 3.41 2.54 6.68
CA ALA A 104 4.42 3.44 7.23
C ALA A 104 4.32 3.64 8.75
N ARG A 105 3.13 3.50 9.36
CA ARG A 105 2.94 3.45 10.82
C ARG A 105 3.79 2.38 11.50
N ARG A 106 4.28 1.38 10.75
CA ARG A 106 5.21 0.35 11.25
C ARG A 106 6.70 0.75 11.22
N GLY A 107 7.08 1.94 10.72
CA GLY A 107 8.50 2.29 10.58
C GLY A 107 8.89 3.78 10.50
N ARG A 108 8.05 4.68 9.97
CA ARG A 108 8.31 6.13 9.92
C ARG A 108 7.05 6.88 9.47
N GLY A 109 6.45 7.69 10.34
CA GLY A 109 5.27 8.50 10.00
C GLY A 109 5.63 9.62 9.04
N GLY A 110 5.30 9.46 7.75
CA GLY A 110 5.30 10.54 6.78
C GLY A 110 4.08 11.45 6.92
N ASP A 111 4.11 12.61 6.27
CA ASP A 111 3.02 13.59 6.26
C ASP A 111 1.88 13.16 5.30
N PHE A 112 1.36 11.94 5.52
CA PHE A 112 0.31 11.36 4.69
C PHE A 112 -1.05 12.02 4.95
N ASP A 113 -1.31 12.44 6.19
CA ASP A 113 -2.58 13.07 6.54
C ASP A 113 -2.75 14.43 5.84
N THR A 114 -1.67 15.22 5.72
CA THR A 114 -1.69 16.47 4.93
C THR A 114 -1.89 16.20 3.44
N GLN A 115 -1.23 15.19 2.88
CA GLN A 115 -1.43 14.80 1.48
C GLN A 115 -2.86 14.33 1.21
N ILE A 116 -3.41 13.49 2.10
CA ILE A 116 -4.82 13.04 2.02
C ILE A 116 -5.77 14.24 2.11
N ALA A 117 -5.52 15.19 3.02
CA ALA A 117 -6.32 16.40 3.14
C ALA A 117 -6.27 17.26 1.87
N ALA A 118 -5.09 17.41 1.26
CA ALA A 118 -4.92 18.14 0.00
C ALA A 118 -5.71 17.48 -1.15
N VAL A 119 -5.62 16.14 -1.28
CA VAL A 119 -6.38 15.41 -2.33
C VAL A 119 -7.89 15.50 -2.07
N ARG A 120 -8.36 15.42 -0.82
CA ARG A 120 -9.78 15.61 -0.47
C ARG A 120 -10.29 17.02 -0.80
N SER A 121 -9.48 18.04 -0.57
CA SER A 121 -9.80 19.41 -0.97
C SER A 121 -9.96 19.53 -2.49
N TRP A 122 -9.07 18.88 -3.25
CA TRP A 122 -9.18 18.81 -4.71
C TRP A 122 -10.45 18.09 -5.17
N ILE A 123 -10.79 16.95 -4.58
CA ILE A 123 -12.03 16.22 -4.87
C ILE A 123 -13.25 17.12 -4.69
N THR A 124 -13.32 17.84 -3.58
CA THR A 124 -14.42 18.80 -3.32
C THR A 124 -14.53 19.84 -4.44
N THR A 125 -13.39 20.34 -4.91
CA THR A 125 -13.34 21.31 -6.02
C THR A 125 -13.89 20.72 -7.32
N VAL A 126 -13.48 19.50 -7.68
CA VAL A 126 -13.94 18.80 -8.90
C VAL A 126 -15.42 18.47 -8.82
N VAL A 127 -15.90 17.96 -7.68
CA VAL A 127 -17.32 17.64 -7.45
C VAL A 127 -18.20 18.89 -7.52
N ASN A 128 -17.72 20.02 -7.00
CA ASN A 128 -18.42 21.30 -7.15
C ASN A 128 -18.53 21.71 -8.62
N ALA A 129 -17.47 21.53 -9.41
CA ALA A 129 -17.52 21.78 -10.86
C ALA A 129 -18.49 20.83 -11.57
N MET A 130 -18.51 19.54 -11.21
CA MET A 130 -19.48 18.56 -11.74
C MET A 130 -20.92 19.00 -11.48
N ASN A 131 -21.22 19.49 -10.27
CA ASN A 131 -22.55 19.98 -9.91
C ASN A 131 -22.97 21.19 -10.74
N VAL A 132 -22.03 22.12 -11.04
CA VAL A 132 -22.26 23.28 -11.90
C VAL A 132 -22.49 22.88 -13.36
N VAL A 133 -21.74 21.90 -13.88
CA VAL A 133 -21.92 21.40 -15.25
C VAL A 133 -23.25 20.64 -15.36
N ALA A 134 -23.59 19.81 -14.38
CA ALA A 134 -24.84 19.06 -14.34
C ALA A 134 -26.08 19.96 -14.20
N SER A 135 -25.97 21.13 -13.57
CA SER A 135 -27.07 22.10 -13.50
C SER A 135 -27.28 22.90 -14.78
N ARG A 136 -26.27 23.01 -15.65
CA ARG A 136 -26.38 23.66 -16.98
C ARG A 136 -26.99 22.77 -18.05
N GLY A 137 -26.91 21.45 -17.88
CA GLY A 137 -27.47 20.46 -18.81
C GLY A 137 -28.95 20.12 -18.57
N ARG A 138 -29.56 20.68 -17.52
CA ARG A 138 -31.00 20.61 -17.22
C ARG A 138 -31.68 21.90 -17.62
#